data_AF-A0A8J7UJ34-F1
#
_entry.id   AF-A0A8J7UJ34-F1
#
_cell.length_a   1.000
_cell.length_b   1.000
_cell.length_c   1.000
_cell.angle_alpha   90.00
_cell.angle_beta   90.00
_cell.angle_gamma   90.00
#
_symmetry.space_group_name_H-M   'P 1'
#
loop_
_entity.id
_entity.type
_entity.pdbx_description
1 polymer ?
#
loop_
_entity_poly.entity_id
_entity_poly.type
_entity_poly.pdbx_seq_one_letter_code
_entity_poly.pdbx_strand_id
1 'polypeptide(L)' 'MKDARLSPGHIVRHFKRGFVPQTGTDNLYRILEFAKHSETGESYVVYEALYGERDVYIRPMTCS' A
#
# COMPACT_ATOMS: atom_id res chain seq x y z
N MET A 1 5.45 12.72 -12.32
CA MET A 1 5.66 11.26 -12.22
C MET A 1 4.36 10.64 -11.74
N LYS A 2 3.55 10.10 -12.65
CA LYS A 2 2.38 9.29 -12.31
C LYS A 2 2.71 7.90 -12.83
N ASP A 3 3.01 6.98 -11.93
CA ASP A 3 3.01 5.56 -12.27
C ASP A 3 1.56 5.22 -12.64
N ALA A 4 1.26 5.12 -13.94
CA ALA A 4 -0.11 5.07 -14.46
C ALA A 4 -0.90 3.81 -14.06
N ARG A 5 -0.34 2.96 -13.18
CA ARG A 5 -0.92 1.68 -12.76
C ARG A 5 -1.52 1.71 -11.36
N LEU A 6 -1.17 2.68 -10.53
CA LEU A 6 -1.63 2.78 -9.14
C LEU A 6 -2.32 4.12 -8.93
N SER A 7 -3.54 4.12 -8.41
CA SER A 7 -4.35 5.31 -8.17
C SER A 7 -5.15 5.16 -6.88
N PRO A 8 -5.48 6.26 -6.17
CA PRO A 8 -6.42 6.24 -5.06
C PRO A 8 -7.68 5.44 -5.40
N GLY A 9 -8.08 4.54 -4.50
CA GLY A 9 -9.18 3.60 -4.68
C GLY A 9 -8.80 2.25 -5.31
N HIS A 10 -7.61 2.10 -5.91
CA HIS A 10 -7.16 0.79 -6.38
C HIS A 10 -6.97 -0.18 -5.21
N ILE A 11 -7.52 -1.38 -5.34
CA ILE A 11 -7.27 -2.49 -4.44
C ILE A 11 -6.11 -3.29 -5.00
N VAL A 12 -5.05 -3.41 -4.22
CA VAL A 12 -3.84 -4.16 -4.56
C VAL A 12 -3.66 -5.32 -3.60
N ARG A 13 -3.07 -6.41 -4.07
CA ARG A 13 -2.72 -7.54 -3.23
C ARG A 13 -1.20 -7.56 -3.04
N HIS A 14 -0.75 -7.53 -1.78
CA HIS A 14 0.68 -7.63 -1.50
C HIS A 14 1.17 -9.06 -1.74
N PHE A 15 2.30 -9.21 -2.43
CA PHE A 15 3.04 -10.47 -2.53
C PHE A 15 3.87 -10.68 -1.25
N LYS A 16 3.22 -10.89 -0.09
CA LYS A 16 3.97 -11.37 1.08
C LYS A 16 4.31 -12.84 0.77
N ARG A 17 5.55 -13.12 0.36
CA ARG A 17 6.08 -14.49 0.22
C ARG A 17 6.22 -15.10 1.62
N GLY A 18 5.14 -15.70 2.10
CA GLY A 18 5.08 -16.46 3.34
C GLY A 18 3.91 -17.43 3.26
N PHE A 19 3.96 -18.53 3.99
CA PHE A 19 2.92 -19.57 3.98
C PHE A 19 1.67 -19.07 4.70
N VAL A 20 0.90 -18.21 4.04
CA VAL A 20 -0.43 -17.79 4.50
C VAL A 20 -1.42 -18.81 3.94
N PRO A 21 -2.17 -19.54 4.78
CA PRO A 21 -3.24 -20.40 4.29
C PRO A 21 -4.19 -19.57 3.41
N GLN A 22 -4.42 -20.02 2.17
CA GLN A 22 -5.12 -19.28 1.11
C GLN A 22 -6.65 -19.22 1.32
N THR A 23 -7.10 -18.85 2.52
CA THR A 23 -8.52 -18.80 2.88
C THR A 23 -8.87 -17.44 3.47
N GLY A 24 -8.95 -16.39 2.64
CA GLY A 24 -9.38 -15.06 3.10
C GLY A 24 -9.06 -13.89 2.16
N THR A 25 -9.56 -12.69 2.51
CA THR A 25 -9.17 -11.36 1.95
C THR A 25 -7.76 -10.94 2.37
N ASP A 26 -6.94 -11.92 2.75
CA ASP A 26 -5.64 -11.73 3.36
C ASP A 26 -4.71 -11.02 2.38
N ASN A 27 -4.05 -9.97 2.87
CA ASN A 27 -3.10 -9.16 2.11
C ASN A 27 -3.73 -8.31 0.99
N LEU A 28 -5.03 -8.02 1.04
CA LEU A 28 -5.62 -6.94 0.24
C LEU A 28 -5.40 -5.59 0.92
N TYR A 29 -5.07 -4.59 0.12
CA TYR A 29 -4.87 -3.21 0.55
C TYR A 29 -5.54 -2.27 -0.42
N ARG A 30 -6.05 -1.14 0.08
CA ARG A 30 -6.62 -0.06 -0.74
C ARG A 30 -5.69 1.13 -0.71
N ILE A 31 -5.29 1.62 -1.89
CA ILE A 31 -4.53 2.87 -1.99
C ILE A 31 -5.45 4.03 -1.62
N LEU A 32 -5.02 4.84 -0.67
CA LEU A 32 -5.74 6.04 -0.24
C LEU A 32 -5.22 7.28 -0.95
N GLU A 33 -3.89 7.48 -0.97
CA GLU A 33 -3.28 8.70 -1.48
C GLU A 33 -1.79 8.49 -1.77
N PHE A 34 -1.20 9.42 -2.51
CA PHE A 34 0.25 9.58 -2.60
C PHE A 34 0.68 10.81 -1.80
N ALA A 35 1.57 10.62 -0.84
CA ALA A 35 2.02 11.67 0.06
C ALA A 35 3.49 12.00 -0.16
N LYS A 36 3.86 13.25 0.12
CA LYS A 36 5.26 13.71 0.16
C LYS A 36 5.60 14.06 1.59
N HIS A 37 6.67 13.49 2.13
CA HIS A 37 7.15 13.82 3.46
C HIS A 37 7.70 15.26 3.45
N SER A 38 7.19 16.11 4.35
CA SER A 38 7.47 17.55 4.30
C SER A 38 8.92 17.89 4.63
N GLU A 39 9.59 17.08 5.46
CA GLU A 39 10.95 17.36 5.91
C GLU A 39 12.02 16.76 4.99
N THR A 40 11.78 15.56 4.45
CA THR A 40 12.76 14.84 3.61
C THR A 40 12.46 14.96 2.11
N GLY A 41 11.23 15.31 1.75
CA GLY A 41 10.76 15.36 0.38
C GLY A 41 10.53 14.00 -0.28
N GLU A 42 10.68 12.90 0.46
CA GLU A 42 10.47 11.55 -0.03
C GLU A 42 9.00 11.27 -0.34
N SER A 43 8.76 10.42 -1.34
CA SER A 43 7.42 10.05 -1.80
C SER A 43 6.97 8.74 -1.18
N TYR A 44 5.72 8.71 -0.72
CA TYR A 44 5.10 7.56 -0.06
C TYR A 44 3.75 7.23 -0.70
N VAL A 45 3.40 5.94 -0.68
CA VAL A 45 2.02 5.48 -0.88
C VAL A 45 1.36 5.35 0.47
N VAL A 46 0.20 5.97 0.64
CA VAL A 46 -0.68 5.79 1.80
C VAL A 46 -1.72 4.73 1.43
N TYR A 47 -1.86 3.69 2.24
CA TYR A 47 -2.80 2.59 1.98
C TYR A 47 -3.45 2.05 3.25
N GLU A 48 -4.65 1.51 3.11
CA GLU A 48 -5.42 0.85 4.17
C GLU A 48 -5.35 -0.67 4.02
N ALA A 49 -5.14 -1.41 5.10
CA ALA A 49 -5.31 -2.86 5.09
C ALA A 49 -6.81 -3.24 4.98
N LEU A 50 -7.16 -4.18 4.12
CA LEU A 50 -8.55 -4.70 4.02
C LEU A 50 -8.72 -6.02 4.79
N TYR A 51 -7.90 -6.23 5.81
CA TYR A 51 -7.91 -7.38 6.72
C TYR A 51 -7.50 -6.92 8.12
N GLY A 52 -7.72 -7.78 9.14
CA GLY A 52 -7.41 -7.46 10.52
C GLY A 52 -8.12 -6.19 11.01
N GLU A 53 -7.40 -5.31 11.70
CA GLU A 53 -7.91 -4.05 12.26
C GLU A 53 -8.10 -2.91 11.24
N ARG A 54 -7.73 -3.15 9.97
CA ARG A 54 -7.86 -2.20 8.86
C ARG A 54 -7.10 -0.87 9.04
N ASP A 55 -5.94 -0.95 9.68
CA ASP A 55 -5.05 0.20 9.86
C ASP A 55 -4.57 0.82 8.53
N VAL A 56 -4.12 2.07 8.64
CA VAL A 56 -3.51 2.85 7.55
C VAL A 56 -2.00 2.89 7.73
N TYR A 57 -1.27 2.63 6.66
CA TYR A 57 0.18 2.60 6.64
C TYR A 57 0.75 3.43 5.47
N ILE A 58 2.03 3.78 5.57
CA ILE A 58 2.79 4.41 4.50
C ILE A 58 3.94 3.50 4.05
N ARG A 59 4.25 3.50 2.75
CA ARG A 59 5.42 2.81 2.20
C ARG A 59 6.20 3.73 1.26
N PRO A 60 7.53 3.82 1.38
CA PRO A 60 8.36 4.55 0.43
C PRO A 60 8.14 4.07 -1.01
N MET A 61 8.03 5.01 -1.95
CA MET A 61 7.87 4.69 -3.38
C MET A 61 9.20 4.37 -4.06
N THR A 62 10.31 4.85 -3.50
CA THR A 62 11.65 4.56 -3.96
C THR A 62 12.16 3.27 -3.31
N CYS A 63 12.52 2.28 -4.13
CA CYS A 63 13.45 1.23 -3.70
C CYS A 63 14.85 1.83 -3.67
N SER A 64 15.60 1.65 -2.58
CA SER A 64 17.07 1.81 -2.61
C SER A 64 17.71 0.64 -3.34
#